data_AF-A0A4R9K325-F1
#
_entry.id   AF-A0A4R9K325-F1
#
_cell.length_a   1.000
_cell.length_b   1.000
_cell.length_c   1.000
_cell.angle_alpha   90.00
_cell.angle_beta   90.00
_cell.angle_gamma   90.00
#
_symmetry.space_group_name_H-M   'P 1'
#
loop_
_entity.id
_entity.type
_entity.pdbx_description
1 polymer ?
#
loop_
_entity_poly.entity_id
_entity_poly.type
_entity_poly.pdbx_seq_one_letter_code
_entity_poly.pdbx_strand_id
1 'polypeptide(L)'
;MTVPKTVRKHDGVSTISTYQCSASGLVYTCSASGVSYVRTYLSVNSAKLGLIDPPESSMPISQRGLGSYKLITPAGTVGQHYTYTYDSSQRLVSRKNEMSSGVSTFNDYDANGFPENGGAYSYNYATGSARPIGIADGGTVTEYNSKGWVTKEDSGSDTFYESTGTLEICD
;
A
#
# COMPACT_ATOMS: atom_id res chain seq x y z
N MET A 1 11.33 -5.11 -9.51
CA MET A 1 9.87 -4.84 -9.66
C MET A 1 9.68 -3.43 -10.18
N THR A 2 8.67 -3.18 -11.02
CA THR A 2 8.45 -1.83 -11.56
C THR A 2 7.43 -1.05 -10.74
N VAL A 3 7.76 0.18 -10.38
CA VAL A 3 6.91 1.11 -9.63
C VAL A 3 6.74 2.45 -10.37
N PRO A 4 5.66 3.22 -10.13
CA PRO A 4 5.45 4.51 -10.76
C PRO A 4 6.55 5.51 -10.42
N LYS A 5 6.85 6.40 -11.36
CA LYS A 5 7.69 7.57 -11.08
C LYS A 5 6.87 8.73 -10.53
N THR A 6 5.61 8.82 -10.95
CA THR A 6 4.68 9.87 -10.53
C THR A 6 3.35 9.24 -10.21
N VAL A 7 2.73 9.68 -9.12
CA VAL A 7 1.37 9.33 -8.74
C VAL A 7 0.59 10.63 -8.59
N ARG A 8 -0.56 10.76 -9.25
CA ARG A 8 -1.42 11.94 -9.17
C ARG A 8 -2.71 11.58 -8.45
N LYS A 9 -3.08 12.37 -7.45
CA LYS A 9 -4.33 12.27 -6.70
C LYS A 9 -5.31 13.33 -7.20
N HIS A 10 -6.55 12.96 -7.49
CA HIS A 10 -7.59 13.88 -7.95
C HIS A 10 -9.00 13.48 -7.49
N ASP A 11 -9.94 14.41 -7.49
CA ASP A 11 -11.37 14.22 -7.14
C ASP A 11 -12.25 13.91 -8.37
N GLY A 12 -11.63 13.55 -9.50
CA GLY A 12 -12.28 13.37 -10.80
C GLY A 12 -12.41 14.65 -11.63
N VAL A 13 -12.16 15.83 -11.05
CA VAL A 13 -12.22 17.13 -11.74
C VAL A 13 -10.89 17.87 -11.65
N SER A 14 -10.32 17.94 -10.46
CA SER A 14 -9.16 18.75 -10.10
C SER A 14 -8.07 17.91 -9.45
N THR A 15 -6.81 18.33 -9.64
CA THR A 15 -5.68 17.67 -9.00
C THR A 15 -5.54 18.14 -7.56
N ILE A 16 -5.58 17.19 -6.64
CA ILE A 16 -5.38 17.43 -5.22
C ILE A 16 -3.89 17.44 -4.89
N SER A 17 -3.14 16.45 -5.40
CA SER A 17 -1.72 16.29 -5.13
C SER A 17 -1.02 15.58 -6.29
N THR A 18 0.28 15.84 -6.45
CA THR A 18 1.15 15.10 -7.35
C THR A 18 2.38 14.67 -6.58
N TYR A 19 2.56 13.36 -6.48
CA TYR A 19 3.70 12.74 -5.82
C TYR A 19 4.81 12.48 -6.81
N GLN A 20 6.00 12.96 -6.49
CA GLN A 20 7.22 12.61 -7.21
C GLN A 20 7.91 11.49 -6.46
N CYS A 21 8.14 10.38 -7.17
CA CYS A 21 8.65 9.16 -6.57
C CYS A 21 10.02 8.77 -7.12
N SER A 22 10.77 8.04 -6.29
CA SER A 22 12.09 7.50 -6.58
C SER A 22 12.22 6.09 -6.00
N ALA A 23 13.11 5.30 -6.58
CA ALA A 23 13.44 3.96 -6.11
C ALA A 23 14.95 3.86 -5.90
N SER A 24 15.36 3.24 -4.79
CA SER A 24 16.76 2.93 -4.47
C SER A 24 16.82 1.60 -3.74
N GLY A 25 17.36 0.57 -4.38
CA GLY A 25 17.27 -0.81 -3.90
C GLY A 25 15.80 -1.21 -3.66
N LEU A 26 15.52 -1.72 -2.47
CA LEU A 26 14.18 -2.09 -1.98
C LEU A 26 13.34 -0.94 -1.42
N VAL A 27 13.81 0.31 -1.53
CA VAL A 27 13.14 1.49 -0.99
C VAL A 27 12.45 2.26 -2.10
N TYR A 28 11.14 2.46 -1.96
CA TYR A 28 10.33 3.31 -2.82
C TYR A 28 9.84 4.51 -2.01
N THR A 29 10.22 5.70 -2.45
CA THR A 29 9.90 6.96 -1.77
C THR A 29 9.07 7.83 -2.69
N CYS A 30 7.91 8.28 -2.23
CA CYS A 30 7.08 9.28 -2.89
C CYS A 30 7.04 10.56 -2.05
N SER A 31 7.05 11.72 -2.68
CA SER A 31 7.04 13.00 -1.96
C SER A 31 6.09 14.02 -2.59
N ALA A 32 5.41 14.79 -1.74
CA ALA A 32 4.58 15.92 -2.12
C ALA A 32 4.55 16.94 -0.98
N SER A 33 4.60 18.24 -1.31
CA SER A 33 4.49 19.35 -0.34
C SER A 33 5.45 19.24 0.87
N GLY A 34 6.67 18.74 0.63
CA GLY A 34 7.69 18.54 1.68
C GLY A 34 7.48 17.31 2.57
N VAL A 35 6.39 16.56 2.40
CA VAL A 35 6.16 15.27 3.06
C VAL A 35 6.75 14.15 2.20
N SER A 36 7.42 13.18 2.83
CA SER A 36 7.91 11.97 2.16
C SER A 36 7.27 10.71 2.73
N TYR A 37 6.83 9.84 1.85
CA TYR A 37 6.22 8.55 2.13
C TYR A 37 7.18 7.46 1.65
N VAL A 38 7.74 6.70 2.59
CA VAL A 38 8.82 5.74 2.33
C VAL A 38 8.27 4.34 2.56
N ARG A 39 8.29 3.51 1.53
CA ARG A 39 7.98 2.09 1.57
C ARG A 39 9.26 1.29 1.39
N THR A 40 9.57 0.43 2.34
CA THR A 40 10.72 -0.49 2.23
C THR A 40 10.20 -1.90 2.12
N TYR A 41 10.49 -2.56 1.01
CA TYR A 41 10.07 -3.93 0.74
C TYR A 41 11.08 -4.94 1.30
N LEU A 42 10.62 -6.14 1.60
CA LEU A 42 11.49 -7.24 2.07
C LEU A 42 12.25 -7.90 0.92
N SER A 43 11.61 -7.98 -0.24
CA SER A 43 12.21 -8.45 -1.51
C SER A 43 11.32 -8.01 -2.67
N VAL A 44 11.90 -7.97 -3.87
CA VAL A 44 11.13 -7.76 -5.10
C VAL A 44 10.03 -8.83 -5.31
N ASN A 45 10.29 -10.08 -4.92
CA ASN A 45 9.35 -11.18 -5.14
C ASN A 45 8.16 -11.13 -4.17
N SER A 46 8.39 -10.85 -2.89
CA SER A 46 7.31 -10.70 -1.91
C SER A 46 6.44 -9.49 -2.23
N ALA A 47 7.05 -8.37 -2.64
CA ALA A 47 6.32 -7.15 -2.99
C ALA A 47 5.33 -7.34 -4.15
N LYS A 48 5.64 -8.22 -5.11
CA LYS A 48 4.72 -8.57 -6.21
C LYS A 48 3.47 -9.30 -5.75
N LEU A 49 3.45 -9.88 -4.56
CA LEU A 49 2.28 -10.58 -4.04
C LEU A 49 1.24 -9.62 -3.45
N GLY A 50 1.65 -8.41 -3.10
CA GLY A 50 0.82 -7.43 -2.42
C GLY A 50 0.24 -6.38 -3.35
N LEU A 51 -0.52 -5.48 -2.75
CA LEU A 51 -1.03 -4.27 -3.38
C LEU A 51 -0.27 -3.06 -2.89
N ILE A 52 -0.38 -1.97 -3.65
CA ILE A 52 0.35 -0.74 -3.38
C ILE A 52 -0.64 0.39 -3.29
N ASP A 53 -0.96 0.66 -2.03
CA ASP A 53 -1.81 1.74 -1.55
C ASP A 53 -1.27 3.12 -1.98
N PRO A 54 -2.12 4.16 -1.90
CA PRO A 54 -1.67 5.52 -2.19
C PRO A 54 -0.57 5.96 -1.22
N PRO A 55 0.28 6.94 -1.59
CA PRO A 55 1.41 7.35 -0.77
C PRO A 55 1.05 7.67 0.68
N GLU A 56 -0.05 8.38 0.93
CA GLU A 56 -0.48 8.74 2.29
C GLU A 56 -1.12 7.62 3.12
N SER A 57 -1.46 6.49 2.50
CA SER A 57 -2.20 5.41 3.16
C SER A 57 -1.37 4.14 3.23
N SER A 58 -1.40 3.48 4.37
CA SER A 58 -0.84 2.15 4.53
C SER A 58 -1.91 1.25 5.15
N MET A 59 -2.80 0.75 4.31
CA MET A 59 -3.83 -0.19 4.70
C MET A 59 -3.14 -1.54 4.93
N PRO A 60 -3.11 -2.06 6.18
CA PRO A 60 -2.31 -3.24 6.49
C PRO A 60 -2.78 -4.44 5.66
N ILE A 61 -4.08 -4.58 5.49
CA ILE A 61 -4.74 -5.72 4.87
C ILE A 61 -4.47 -5.84 3.37
N SER A 62 -3.91 -4.83 2.70
CA SER A 62 -3.53 -4.89 1.29
C SER A 62 -2.07 -5.33 1.09
N GLN A 63 -1.28 -5.39 2.17
CA GLN A 63 0.18 -5.51 2.09
C GLN A 63 0.66 -6.96 2.08
N ARG A 64 1.52 -7.27 1.11
CA ARG A 64 2.37 -8.46 1.14
C ARG A 64 3.79 -8.12 0.75
N GLY A 65 4.75 -8.52 1.59
CA GLY A 65 6.16 -8.24 1.38
C GLY A 65 6.62 -6.80 1.65
N LEU A 66 5.76 -5.92 2.20
CA LEU A 66 6.17 -4.60 2.66
C LEU A 66 6.82 -4.72 4.04
N GLY A 67 8.11 -4.47 4.18
CA GLY A 67 8.79 -4.56 5.48
C GLY A 67 8.48 -3.37 6.40
N SER A 68 8.39 -2.17 5.83
CA SER A 68 8.00 -0.98 6.60
C SER A 68 7.39 0.13 5.74
N TYR A 69 6.62 0.98 6.40
CA TYR A 69 6.12 2.24 5.87
C TYR A 69 6.49 3.37 6.84
N LYS A 70 6.97 4.50 6.32
CA LYS A 70 7.27 5.71 7.10
C LYS A 70 6.74 6.95 6.41
N LEU A 71 6.15 7.85 7.20
CA LEU A 71 5.86 9.22 6.81
C LEU A 71 6.89 10.14 7.47
N ILE A 72 7.61 10.93 6.67
CA ILE A 72 8.52 11.98 7.13
C ILE A 72 7.87 13.33 6.85
N THR A 73 7.70 14.14 7.90
CA THR A 73 7.07 15.46 7.82
C THR A 73 8.02 16.49 7.19
N PRO A 74 7.53 17.69 6.81
CA PRO A 74 8.39 18.75 6.28
C PRO A 74 9.48 19.21 7.26
N ALA A 75 9.31 18.97 8.56
CA ALA A 75 10.31 19.25 9.59
C ALA A 75 11.40 18.16 9.71
N GLY A 76 11.35 17.11 8.88
CA GLY A 76 12.26 15.98 8.92
C GLY A 76 11.97 14.99 10.06
N THR A 77 10.85 15.12 10.77
CA THR A 77 10.43 14.21 11.83
C THR A 77 9.60 13.06 11.28
N VAL A 78 9.60 11.92 11.97
CA VAL A 78 8.73 10.78 11.64
C VAL A 78 7.31 11.05 12.14
N GLY A 79 6.35 11.13 11.23
CA GLY A 79 4.92 11.31 11.55
C GLY A 79 4.12 10.02 11.57
N GLN A 80 4.59 8.97 10.89
CA GLN A 80 4.05 7.60 10.96
C GLN A 80 5.19 6.61 10.74
N HIS A 81 5.15 5.47 11.43
CA HIS A 81 6.10 4.38 11.20
C HIS A 81 5.47 3.04 11.54
N TYR A 82 5.30 2.20 10.52
CA TYR A 82 4.78 0.85 10.66
C TYR A 82 5.82 -0.17 10.18
N THR A 83 5.93 -1.28 10.91
CA THR A 83 6.67 -2.47 10.50
C THR A 83 5.70 -3.65 10.38
N TYR A 84 6.01 -4.56 9.46
CA TYR A 84 5.12 -5.67 9.14
C TYR A 84 5.87 -6.99 9.25
N THR A 85 5.19 -8.00 9.77
CA THR A 85 5.73 -9.36 9.91
C THR A 85 4.89 -10.33 9.09
N TYR A 86 5.55 -11.24 8.40
CA TYR A 86 4.92 -12.22 7.54
C TYR A 86 5.30 -13.64 7.96
N ASP A 87 4.43 -14.61 7.67
CA ASP A 87 4.76 -16.02 7.81
C ASP A 87 5.53 -16.57 6.59
N SER A 88 5.85 -17.86 6.60
CA SER A 88 6.55 -18.53 5.50
C SER A 88 5.77 -18.53 4.19
N SER A 89 4.44 -18.44 4.24
CA SER A 89 3.55 -18.28 3.09
C SER A 89 3.40 -16.82 2.66
N GLN A 90 4.17 -15.91 3.26
CA GLN A 90 4.17 -14.47 3.00
C GLN A 90 2.80 -13.83 3.31
N ARG A 91 2.03 -14.40 4.24
CA ARG A 91 0.76 -13.83 4.75
C ARG A 91 1.06 -12.86 5.89
N LEU A 92 0.36 -11.73 5.95
CA LEU A 92 0.61 -10.71 6.97
C LEU A 92 0.17 -11.21 8.34
N VAL A 93 1.11 -11.44 9.26
CA VAL A 93 0.82 -11.91 10.63
C VAL A 93 0.60 -10.75 11.57
N SER A 94 1.34 -9.67 11.41
CA SER A 94 1.19 -8.50 12.26
C SER A 94 1.69 -7.21 11.61
N ARG A 95 1.11 -6.10 12.05
CA ARG A 95 1.63 -4.74 11.83
C ARG A 95 1.86 -4.09 13.19
N LYS A 96 3.06 -3.58 13.42
CA LYS A 96 3.40 -2.79 14.61
C LYS A 96 3.48 -1.31 14.25
N ASN A 97 2.87 -0.45 15.06
CA ASN A 97 3.10 0.98 15.07
C ASN A 97 4.34 1.26 15.93
N GLU A 98 5.47 1.57 15.31
CA GLU A 98 6.73 1.79 16.01
C GLU A 98 6.73 3.09 16.83
N MET A 99 5.79 4.01 16.59
CA MET A 99 5.68 5.25 17.37
C MET A 99 4.91 5.06 18.68
N SER A 100 3.97 4.11 18.73
CA SER A 100 3.13 3.87 19.91
C SER A 100 3.30 2.48 20.52
N SER A 101 4.10 1.60 19.90
CA SER A 101 4.21 0.17 20.20
C SER A 101 2.92 -0.65 20.05
N GLY A 102 1.84 -0.07 19.51
CA GLY A 102 0.60 -0.80 19.23
C GLY A 102 0.80 -1.88 18.17
N VAL A 103 0.20 -3.06 18.37
CA VAL A 103 0.31 -4.19 17.43
C VAL A 103 -1.09 -4.63 16.99
N SER A 104 -1.27 -4.72 15.68
CA SER A 104 -2.40 -5.40 15.04
C SER A 104 -1.95 -6.78 14.62
N THR A 105 -2.71 -7.83 14.96
CA THR A 105 -2.41 -9.22 14.59
C THR A 105 -3.49 -9.76 13.67
N PHE A 106 -3.09 -10.64 12.75
CA PHE A 106 -3.98 -11.30 11.81
C PHE A 106 -3.71 -12.81 11.85
N ASN A 107 -4.77 -13.60 11.89
CA ASN A 107 -4.69 -15.05 12.10
C ASN A 107 -5.64 -15.84 11.19
N ASP A 108 -6.38 -15.15 10.33
CA ASP A 108 -7.32 -15.68 9.36
C ASP A 108 -7.11 -15.01 8.01
N TYR A 109 -7.26 -15.80 6.94
CA TYR A 109 -6.85 -15.39 5.62
C TYR A 109 -7.74 -16.04 4.56
N ASP A 110 -7.93 -15.32 3.47
CA ASP A 110 -8.56 -15.86 2.29
C ASP A 110 -7.63 -16.84 1.56
N ALA A 111 -8.14 -17.43 0.47
CA ALA A 111 -7.39 -18.40 -0.32
C ALA A 111 -6.12 -17.82 -0.98
N ASN A 112 -6.01 -16.50 -1.11
CA ASN A 112 -4.85 -15.80 -1.69
C ASN A 112 -3.88 -15.27 -0.61
N GLY A 113 -4.21 -15.46 0.67
CA GLY A 113 -3.37 -15.10 1.80
C GLY A 113 -3.55 -13.66 2.29
N PHE A 114 -4.64 -12.98 1.92
CA PHE A 114 -5.00 -11.66 2.47
C PHE A 114 -5.83 -11.81 3.74
N PRO A 115 -5.63 -10.98 4.79
CA PRO A 115 -6.34 -11.14 6.06
C PRO A 115 -7.86 -11.00 5.94
N GLU A 116 -8.66 -11.80 6.64
CA GLU A 116 -10.14 -11.70 6.60
C GLU A 116 -10.76 -11.11 7.87
N ASN A 117 -10.12 -11.29 9.03
CA ASN A 117 -10.59 -10.87 10.36
C ASN A 117 -12.08 -11.16 10.61
N GLY A 118 -12.47 -12.43 10.46
CA GLY A 118 -13.83 -12.92 10.64
C GLY A 118 -14.80 -12.48 9.55
N GLY A 119 -14.30 -12.08 8.38
CA GLY A 119 -15.08 -11.51 7.28
C GLY A 119 -15.33 -10.01 7.41
N ALA A 120 -14.57 -9.31 8.28
CA ALA A 120 -14.61 -7.86 8.38
C ALA A 120 -14.12 -7.17 7.10
N TYR A 121 -13.25 -7.85 6.35
CA TYR A 121 -12.71 -7.39 5.07
C TYR A 121 -13.29 -8.21 3.93
N SER A 122 -13.61 -7.56 2.81
CA SER A 122 -14.05 -8.25 1.60
C SER A 122 -13.16 -7.91 0.42
N TYR A 123 -12.92 -8.92 -0.42
CA TYR A 123 -11.97 -8.86 -1.51
C TYR A 123 -12.65 -9.23 -2.83
N ASN A 124 -12.44 -8.39 -3.84
CA ASN A 124 -12.88 -8.65 -5.20
C ASN A 124 -11.67 -9.05 -6.05
N TYR A 125 -11.79 -10.14 -6.79
CA TYR A 125 -10.71 -10.69 -7.63
C TYR A 125 -11.12 -10.72 -9.09
N ALA A 126 -10.20 -10.32 -9.98
CA ALA A 126 -10.32 -10.69 -11.38
C ALA A 126 -10.07 -12.19 -11.55
N THR A 127 -10.71 -12.81 -12.55
CA THR A 127 -10.52 -14.23 -12.85
C THR A 127 -9.03 -14.57 -13.04
N GLY A 128 -8.54 -15.53 -12.26
CA GLY A 128 -7.14 -15.97 -12.30
C GLY A 128 -6.13 -15.05 -11.62
N SER A 129 -6.57 -13.95 -11.00
CA SER A 129 -5.69 -13.06 -10.24
C SER A 129 -5.47 -13.55 -8.81
N ALA A 130 -4.21 -13.58 -8.38
CA ALA A 130 -3.85 -13.80 -6.98
C ALA A 130 -3.87 -12.51 -6.14
N ARG A 131 -4.02 -11.34 -6.78
CA ARG A 131 -4.17 -10.04 -6.11
C ARG A 131 -5.61 -9.54 -6.24
N PRO A 132 -6.17 -8.95 -5.18
CA PRO A 132 -7.45 -8.27 -5.28
C PRO A 132 -7.38 -7.12 -6.29
N ILE A 133 -8.49 -6.88 -6.98
CA ILE A 133 -8.75 -5.65 -7.74
C ILE A 133 -9.63 -4.68 -6.94
N GLY A 134 -10.16 -5.12 -5.80
CA GLY A 134 -10.91 -4.27 -4.87
C GLY A 134 -10.85 -4.83 -3.46
N ILE A 135 -10.81 -3.94 -2.47
CA ILE A 135 -10.92 -4.24 -1.04
C ILE A 135 -11.99 -3.35 -0.44
N ALA A 136 -12.93 -3.91 0.32
CA ALA A 136 -13.80 -3.13 1.18
C ALA A 136 -13.49 -3.37 2.66
N ASP A 137 -13.33 -2.28 3.41
CA ASP A 137 -13.03 -2.24 4.84
C ASP A 137 -13.79 -1.09 5.50
N GLY A 138 -14.66 -1.40 6.46
CA GLY A 138 -15.30 -0.38 7.30
C GLY A 138 -16.09 0.69 6.55
N GLY A 139 -16.63 0.38 5.37
CA GLY A 139 -17.36 1.32 4.51
C GLY A 139 -16.48 2.08 3.51
N THR A 140 -15.16 1.84 3.51
CA THR A 140 -14.26 2.33 2.46
C THR A 140 -14.05 1.24 1.41
N VAL A 141 -14.12 1.59 0.13
CA VAL A 141 -13.79 0.70 -0.99
C VAL A 141 -12.55 1.23 -1.70
N THR A 142 -11.50 0.41 -1.80
CA THR A 142 -10.28 0.74 -2.54
C THR A 142 -10.15 -0.18 -3.75
N GLU A 143 -9.91 0.39 -4.92
CA GLU A 143 -9.75 -0.35 -6.18
C GLU A 143 -8.31 -0.30 -6.67
N TYR A 144 -7.91 -1.36 -7.36
CA TYR A 144 -6.56 -1.56 -7.84
C TYR A 144 -6.56 -2.03 -9.30
N ASN A 145 -5.57 -1.59 -10.06
CA ASN A 145 -5.34 -2.13 -11.40
C ASN A 145 -4.70 -3.52 -11.36
N SER A 146 -4.59 -4.16 -12.52
CA SER A 146 -3.99 -5.51 -12.67
C SER A 146 -2.54 -5.62 -12.20
N LYS A 147 -1.82 -4.50 -12.10
CA LYS A 147 -0.44 -4.42 -11.58
C LYS A 147 -0.40 -4.24 -10.06
N GLY A 148 -1.54 -4.13 -9.39
CA GLY A 148 -1.68 -3.98 -7.95
C GLY A 148 -1.58 -2.54 -7.43
N TRP A 149 -1.62 -1.53 -8.31
CA TRP A 149 -1.59 -0.13 -7.90
C TRP A 149 -3.00 0.38 -7.66
N VAL A 150 -3.18 1.14 -6.57
CA VAL A 150 -4.44 1.84 -6.32
C VAL A 150 -4.83 2.70 -7.52
N THR A 151 -6.12 2.71 -7.82
CA THR A 151 -6.74 3.57 -8.84
C THR A 151 -7.85 4.43 -8.28
N LYS A 152 -8.52 3.97 -7.22
CA LYS A 152 -9.63 4.68 -6.57
C LYS A 152 -9.73 4.33 -5.09
N GLU A 153 -10.14 5.30 -4.28
CA GLU A 153 -10.60 5.13 -2.90
C GLU A 153 -11.95 5.85 -2.76
N ASP A 154 -12.97 5.14 -2.30
CA ASP A 154 -14.31 5.67 -2.00
C ASP A 154 -14.58 5.48 -0.51
N SER A 155 -14.67 6.60 0.21
CA SER A 155 -15.02 6.64 1.64
C SER A 155 -16.17 7.63 1.88
N GLY A 156 -17.14 7.68 0.97
CA GLY A 156 -18.22 8.68 0.95
C GLY A 156 -17.98 9.83 -0.04
N SER A 157 -16.78 9.88 -0.62
CA SER A 157 -16.44 10.68 -1.80
C SER A 157 -15.34 9.99 -2.57
N ASP A 158 -15.43 9.99 -3.90
CA ASP A 158 -14.44 9.34 -4.76
C ASP A 158 -13.14 10.15 -4.82
N THR A 159 -12.04 9.46 -4.56
CA THR A 159 -10.68 9.91 -4.83
C THR A 159 -10.02 8.97 -5.81
N PHE A 160 -9.34 9.51 -6.82
CA PHE A 160 -8.72 8.75 -7.90
C PHE A 160 -7.20 8.92 -7.92
N TYR A 161 -6.53 7.90 -8.43
CA TYR A 161 -5.08 7.82 -8.49
C TYR A 161 -4.59 7.41 -9.88
N GLU A 162 -3.78 8.27 -10.50
CA GLU A 162 -3.14 8.03 -11.79
C GLU A 162 -1.64 7.81 -11.60
N SER A 163 -1.15 6.66 -12.02
CA SER A 163 0.26 6.31 -11.96
C SER A 163 0.92 6.43 -13.33
N THR A 164 2.02 7.16 -13.43
CA THR A 164 2.78 7.35 -14.69
C THR A 164 4.28 7.21 -14.49
N GLY A 165 4.97 6.93 -15.59
CA GLY A 165 6.39 6.58 -15.59
C GLY A 165 6.68 5.26 -14.86
N THR A 166 7.92 4.81 -14.95
CA THR A 166 8.34 3.54 -14.36
C THR A 166 9.74 3.67 -13.77
N LEU A 167 9.92 3.11 -12.59
CA LEU A 167 11.18 2.96 -11.86
C LEU A 167 11.36 1.48 -11.52
N GLU A 168 12.60 1.05 -11.38
CA GLU A 168 12.91 -0.33 -10.99
C GLU A 168 13.40 -0.38 -9.55
N ILE A 169 12.76 -1.26 -8.77
CA ILE A 169 13.26 -1.76 -7.50
C ILE A 169 14.14 -2.98 -7.84
N CYS A 170 15.44 -2.85 -7.62
CA CYS A 170 16.44 -3.90 -7.83
C CYS A 170 16.89 -4.43 -6.46
N ASP A 171 17.03 -5.75 -6.33
CA ASP A 171 17.59 -6.40 -5.13
C ASP A 171 19.11 -6.18 -5.06
#